data_AF-A0A662C8S6-F1
#
_entry.id   AF-A0A662C8S6-F1
#
_cell.length_a   1.000
_cell.length_b   1.000
_cell.length_c   1.000
_cell.angle_alpha   90.00
_cell.angle_beta   90.00
_cell.angle_gamma   90.00
#
_symmetry.space_group_name_H-M   'P 1'
#
loop_
_entity.id
_entity.type
_entity.pdbx_description
1 polymer ?
#
loop_
_entity_poly.entity_id
_entity_poly.type
_entity_poly.pdbx_seq_one_letter_code
_entity_poly.pdbx_strand_id
1 'polypeptide(L)'
;MSDSQERKFFEDIYRIFSSPLSNIDCGEKCGAFNEYGVPVCCDVSLIVPSAYRAEWDYLKDVTDLWQPWRSSNPIDADLEDDVQDGQVLLKCLGYRQCQRQYRTMTCRAFPFFPYLDSKGNFLGLMYFQEYREYCWIISNLSVVTPTYKAEFQQAFNLLFNQYPESKESYAQFSSYLRKEKAISDDKIILLDFDDNVLLLDPDSEISYQVTYEELESFGPFSITKDLNFPDEDPI
;
A
#
# COMPACT_ATOMS: atom_id res chain seq x y z
N MET A 1 3.09 23.06 11.73
CA MET A 1 4.36 23.71 11.32
C MET A 1 4.03 24.92 10.47
N SER A 2 4.98 25.57 9.78
CA SER A 2 4.57 26.49 8.70
C SER A 2 4.28 25.69 7.43
N ASP A 3 3.35 26.16 6.60
CA ASP A 3 2.95 25.51 5.34
C ASP A 3 4.15 25.20 4.43
N SER A 4 5.16 26.08 4.42
CA SER A 4 6.40 25.88 3.66
C SER A 4 7.25 24.71 4.17
N GLN A 5 7.23 24.41 5.47
CA GLN A 5 7.97 23.29 6.04
C GLN A 5 7.27 21.96 5.73
N GLU A 6 5.94 21.92 5.79
CA GLU A 6 5.13 20.72 5.48
C GLU A 6 5.20 20.38 3.99
N ARG A 7 5.20 21.39 3.11
CA ARG A 7 5.45 21.19 1.68
C ARG A 7 6.81 20.54 1.43
N LYS A 8 7.87 21.10 2.02
CA LYS A 8 9.23 20.57 1.86
C LYS A 8 9.35 19.15 2.38
N PHE A 9 8.66 18.84 3.48
CA PHE A 9 8.57 17.47 4.00
C PHE A 9 8.03 16.49 2.95
N PHE A 10 6.94 16.81 2.26
CA PHE A 10 6.41 15.94 1.21
C PHE A 10 7.28 15.88 -0.05
N GLU A 11 7.94 16.98 -0.43
CA GLU A 11 8.95 16.95 -1.49
C GLU A 11 10.09 15.95 -1.16
N ASP A 12 10.58 15.99 0.09
CA ASP A 12 11.63 15.08 0.55
C ASP A 12 11.14 13.62 0.58
N ILE A 13 9.91 13.37 1.05
CA ILE A 13 9.26 12.05 1.00
C ILE A 13 9.17 11.51 -0.43
N TYR A 14 8.79 12.34 -1.42
CA TYR A 14 8.64 11.92 -2.81
C TYR A 14 9.97 11.57 -3.47
N ARG A 15 11.06 12.23 -3.05
CA ARG A 15 12.42 11.88 -3.48
C ARG A 15 12.90 10.58 -2.86
N ILE A 16 12.51 10.30 -1.61
CA ILE A 16 12.88 9.08 -0.89
C ILE A 16 12.08 7.88 -1.41
N PHE A 17 10.76 8.02 -1.53
CA PHE A 17 9.87 6.92 -1.90
C PHE A 17 9.47 6.99 -3.37
N SER A 18 10.39 6.61 -4.24
CA SER A 18 10.32 6.84 -5.68
C SER A 18 10.37 5.56 -6.51
N SER A 19 10.99 4.50 -5.98
CA SER A 19 11.15 3.23 -6.66
C SER A 19 9.81 2.52 -6.85
N PRO A 20 9.61 1.84 -8.00
CA PRO A 20 8.48 0.96 -8.16
C PRO A 20 8.59 -0.22 -7.19
N LEU A 21 7.45 -0.79 -6.79
CA LEU A 21 7.43 -1.94 -5.89
C LEU A 21 8.08 -3.18 -6.51
N SER A 22 7.99 -3.34 -7.83
CA SER A 22 8.58 -4.44 -8.61
C SER A 22 9.12 -3.95 -9.96
N ASN A 23 9.92 -4.78 -10.61
CA ASN A 23 10.43 -4.53 -11.97
C ASN A 23 9.40 -4.81 -13.07
N ILE A 24 8.27 -5.42 -12.72
CA ILE A 24 7.18 -5.81 -13.61
C ILE A 24 6.04 -4.83 -13.44
N ASP A 25 5.35 -4.47 -14.54
CA ASP A 25 4.11 -3.73 -14.44
C ASP A 25 2.98 -4.64 -13.93
N CYS A 26 2.87 -4.77 -12.61
CA CYS A 26 1.84 -5.59 -11.99
C CYS A 26 0.41 -5.15 -12.34
N GLY A 27 0.23 -3.91 -12.81
CA GLY A 27 -1.06 -3.40 -13.27
C GLY A 27 -1.54 -4.11 -14.54
N GLU A 28 -0.63 -4.53 -15.41
CA GLU A 28 -0.96 -5.33 -16.60
C GLU A 28 -1.42 -6.75 -16.22
N LYS A 29 -0.85 -7.29 -15.13
CA LYS A 29 -1.18 -8.64 -14.62
C LYS A 29 -2.55 -8.69 -13.96
N CYS A 30 -2.92 -7.70 -13.13
CA CYS A 30 -4.24 -7.67 -12.50
C CYS A 30 -5.32 -7.01 -13.35
N GLY A 31 -4.96 -6.04 -14.20
CA GLY A 31 -5.92 -5.27 -14.99
C GLY A 31 -6.77 -6.15 -15.91
N ALA A 32 -6.19 -7.21 -16.49
CA ALA A 32 -6.91 -8.15 -17.36
C ALA A 32 -8.04 -8.92 -16.65
N PHE A 33 -7.99 -9.03 -15.32
CA PHE A 33 -9.00 -9.72 -14.50
C PHE A 33 -9.96 -8.76 -13.80
N ASN A 34 -9.75 -7.46 -13.90
CA ASN A 34 -10.65 -6.46 -13.35
C ASN A 34 -11.76 -6.09 -14.35
N GLU A 35 -12.95 -5.75 -13.85
CA GLU A 35 -14.19 -5.58 -14.66
C GLU A 35 -14.00 -4.66 -15.87
N TYR A 36 -13.25 -3.57 -15.71
CA TYR A 36 -13.03 -2.56 -16.74
C TYR A 36 -11.68 -2.64 -17.45
N GLY A 37 -10.90 -3.70 -17.23
CA GLY A 37 -9.55 -3.79 -17.79
C GLY A 37 -8.57 -2.76 -17.19
N VAL A 38 -8.84 -2.29 -15.97
CA VAL A 38 -8.09 -1.24 -15.26
C VAL A 38 -7.29 -1.90 -14.13
N PRO A 39 -6.01 -1.54 -13.92
CA PRO A 39 -5.28 -1.99 -12.75
C PRO A 39 -6.06 -1.72 -11.47
N VAL A 40 -6.17 -2.70 -10.57
CA VAL A 40 -6.99 -2.59 -9.35
C VAL A 40 -6.59 -1.39 -8.50
N CYS A 41 -5.28 -1.09 -8.40
CA CYS A 41 -4.75 0.07 -7.69
C CYS A 41 -5.11 1.44 -8.31
N CYS A 42 -5.63 1.44 -9.53
CA CYS A 42 -6.04 2.63 -10.29
C CYS A 42 -7.56 2.70 -10.49
N ASP A 43 -8.31 1.71 -10.02
CA ASP A 43 -9.76 1.66 -10.16
C ASP A 43 -10.43 2.42 -9.01
N VAL A 44 -10.84 3.65 -9.29
CA VAL A 44 -11.48 4.53 -8.30
C VAL A 44 -12.88 4.08 -7.86
N SER A 45 -13.45 3.05 -8.50
CA SER A 45 -14.67 2.39 -8.01
C SER A 45 -14.39 1.37 -6.91
N LEU A 46 -13.15 0.89 -6.82
CA LEU A 46 -12.69 -0.04 -5.78
C LEU A 46 -11.88 0.67 -4.70
N ILE A 47 -11.04 1.63 -5.09
CA ILE A 47 -10.05 2.26 -4.22
C ILE A 47 -9.96 3.75 -4.53
N VAL A 48 -10.38 4.58 -3.58
CA VAL A 48 -10.20 6.04 -3.65
C VAL A 48 -8.93 6.42 -2.88
N PRO A 49 -7.86 6.90 -3.54
CA PRO A 49 -6.65 7.27 -2.84
C PRO A 49 -6.87 8.55 -2.03
N SER A 50 -6.28 8.59 -0.83
CA SER A 50 -6.15 9.79 -0.02
C SER A 50 -4.77 10.42 -0.14
N ALA A 51 -4.66 11.68 0.25
CA ALA A 51 -3.41 12.40 0.47
C ALA A 51 -3.54 13.30 1.71
N TYR A 52 -2.44 13.57 2.38
CA TYR A 52 -2.41 14.64 3.40
C TYR A 52 -2.69 15.99 2.73
N ARG A 53 -3.29 16.94 3.46
CA ARG A 53 -3.54 18.29 2.92
C ARG A 53 -2.27 18.96 2.40
N ALA A 54 -1.17 18.85 3.14
CA ALA A 54 0.13 19.38 2.71
C ALA A 54 0.73 18.62 1.51
N GLU A 55 0.48 17.31 1.39
CA GLU A 55 0.85 16.54 0.21
C GLU A 55 0.07 17.00 -1.02
N TRP A 56 -1.24 17.21 -0.85
CA TRP A 56 -2.11 17.74 -1.90
C TRP A 56 -1.70 19.14 -2.34
N ASP A 57 -1.34 20.01 -1.39
CA ASP A 57 -0.82 21.35 -1.68
C ASP A 57 0.47 21.30 -2.49
N TYR A 58 1.38 20.39 -2.17
CA TYR A 58 2.57 20.13 -2.98
C TYR A 58 2.21 19.63 -4.39
N LEU A 59 1.36 18.62 -4.50
CA LEU A 59 0.99 17.97 -5.76
C LEU A 59 0.32 18.94 -6.75
N LYS A 60 -0.59 19.79 -6.28
CA LYS A 60 -1.28 20.79 -7.12
C LYS A 60 -0.33 21.70 -7.90
N ASP A 61 0.84 21.98 -7.33
CA ASP A 61 1.80 22.92 -7.91
C ASP A 61 2.74 22.25 -8.91
N VAL A 62 2.94 20.93 -8.82
CA VAL A 62 3.98 20.21 -9.57
C VAL A 62 3.43 19.25 -10.62
N THR A 63 2.11 18.99 -10.62
CA THR A 63 1.46 18.10 -11.58
C THR A 63 -0.01 18.47 -11.79
N ASP A 64 -0.55 18.11 -12.96
CA ASP A 64 -1.98 18.16 -13.31
C ASP A 64 -2.69 16.80 -13.12
N LEU A 65 -1.98 15.79 -12.59
CA LEU A 65 -2.49 14.42 -12.45
C LEU A 65 -3.73 14.32 -11.55
N TRP A 66 -3.82 15.17 -10.54
CA TRP A 66 -4.70 14.97 -9.39
C TRP A 66 -5.85 15.96 -9.34
N GLN A 67 -7.01 15.47 -8.91
CA GLN A 67 -8.20 16.27 -8.64
C GLN A 67 -8.85 15.79 -7.35
N PRO A 68 -9.52 16.66 -6.58
CA PRO A 68 -10.37 16.21 -5.48
C PRO A 68 -11.40 15.21 -5.99
N TRP A 69 -11.49 14.07 -5.32
CA TRP A 69 -12.59 13.15 -5.53
C TRP A 69 -13.81 13.67 -4.78
N ARG A 70 -14.98 13.42 -5.34
CA ARG A 70 -16.27 13.67 -4.71
C ARG A 70 -17.20 12.56 -5.11
N SER A 71 -17.95 12.05 -4.16
CA SER A 71 -18.97 11.08 -4.49
C SER A 71 -20.07 11.72 -5.35
N SER A 72 -20.51 11.00 -6.38
CA SER A 72 -21.77 11.29 -7.08
C SER A 72 -22.96 10.53 -6.49
N ASN A 73 -22.72 9.63 -5.53
CA ASN A 73 -23.69 8.71 -4.93
C ASN A 73 -23.80 8.94 -3.40
N PRO A 74 -25.01 9.17 -2.85
CA PRO A 74 -25.19 9.38 -1.41
C PRO A 74 -24.64 8.26 -0.51
N ILE A 75 -24.49 7.04 -1.03
CA ILE A 75 -23.93 5.90 -0.26
C ILE A 75 -22.43 6.08 0.00
N ASP A 76 -21.69 6.68 -0.93
CA ASP A 76 -20.24 6.89 -0.77
C ASP A 76 -19.94 8.24 -0.07
N ALA A 77 -20.96 8.93 0.44
CA ALA A 77 -20.79 10.13 1.26
C ALA A 77 -20.10 9.79 2.59
N ASP A 78 -20.35 8.59 3.13
CA ASP A 78 -19.72 8.10 4.35
C ASP A 78 -18.19 7.97 4.20
N LEU A 79 -17.69 7.74 2.97
CA LEU A 79 -16.24 7.72 2.70
C LEU A 79 -15.58 9.07 2.93
N GLU A 80 -16.29 10.19 2.72
CA GLU A 80 -15.77 11.53 3.01
C GLU A 80 -15.69 11.78 4.54
N ASP A 81 -16.58 11.16 5.31
CA ASP A 81 -16.62 11.23 6.78
C ASP A 81 -15.59 10.29 7.44
N ASP A 82 -15.22 9.19 6.77
CA ASP A 82 -14.22 8.23 7.22
C ASP A 82 -12.76 8.66 6.93
N VAL A 83 -12.56 9.77 6.21
CA VAL A 83 -11.23 10.32 5.94
C VAL A 83 -10.64 10.85 7.25
N GLN A 84 -9.46 10.33 7.63
CA GLN A 84 -8.73 10.85 8.78
C GLN A 84 -8.58 12.38 8.70
N ASP A 85 -8.78 13.05 9.84
CA ASP A 85 -8.55 14.48 9.98
C ASP A 85 -7.24 14.91 9.34
N GLY A 86 -7.31 15.88 8.43
CA GLY A 86 -6.14 16.39 7.72
C GLY A 86 -5.79 15.69 6.41
N GLN A 87 -6.57 14.69 5.97
CA GLN A 87 -6.46 14.10 4.64
C GLN A 87 -7.56 14.60 3.68
N VAL A 88 -7.36 14.35 2.38
CA VAL A 88 -8.31 14.63 1.30
C VAL A 88 -8.37 13.43 0.36
N LEU A 89 -9.56 13.10 -0.11
CA LEU A 89 -9.74 12.09 -1.17
C LEU A 89 -9.44 12.70 -2.53
N LEU A 90 -8.67 11.97 -3.33
CA LEU A 90 -8.24 12.40 -4.65
C LEU A 90 -8.59 11.35 -5.70
N LYS A 91 -8.65 11.78 -6.95
CA LYS A 91 -8.65 10.92 -8.13
C LYS A 91 -7.62 11.41 -9.12
N CYS A 92 -6.96 10.46 -9.78
CA CYS A 92 -6.01 10.78 -10.84
C CYS A 92 -6.70 10.85 -12.21
N LEU A 93 -5.98 11.27 -13.25
CA LEU A 93 -6.42 11.20 -14.65
C LEU A 93 -6.55 9.76 -15.20
N GLY A 94 -6.30 8.75 -14.37
CA GLY A 94 -6.41 7.33 -14.70
C GLY A 94 -5.08 6.67 -15.11
N TYR A 95 -5.06 5.34 -15.12
CA TYR A 95 -3.82 4.55 -15.30
C TYR A 95 -3.07 4.85 -16.60
N ARG A 96 -3.77 5.17 -17.69
CA ARG A 96 -3.18 5.53 -19.00
C ARG A 96 -2.50 6.89 -19.01
N GLN A 97 -2.85 7.76 -18.06
CA GLN A 97 -2.28 9.11 -17.91
C GLN A 97 -1.49 9.22 -16.60
N CYS A 98 -1.13 8.08 -15.98
CA CYS A 98 -0.45 8.06 -14.70
C CYS A 98 0.95 8.67 -14.81
N GLN A 99 1.21 9.70 -14.02
CA GLN A 99 2.56 10.25 -13.84
C GLN A 99 3.15 9.59 -12.58
N ARG A 100 3.78 8.43 -12.75
CA ARG A 100 4.19 7.54 -11.63
C ARG A 100 4.99 8.23 -10.54
N GLN A 101 5.85 9.17 -10.92
CA GLN A 101 6.70 9.95 -10.03
C GLN A 101 5.94 10.99 -9.19
N TYR A 102 4.67 11.24 -9.48
CA TYR A 102 3.78 12.12 -8.73
C TYR A 102 2.60 11.37 -8.11
N ARG A 103 2.71 10.05 -7.93
CA ARG A 103 1.70 9.29 -7.19
C ARG A 103 1.65 9.74 -5.73
N THR A 104 0.46 9.76 -5.12
CA THR A 104 0.31 9.96 -3.68
C THR A 104 1.05 8.89 -2.89
N MET A 105 1.36 9.18 -1.63
CA MET A 105 1.87 8.20 -0.67
C MET A 105 1.03 6.92 -0.66
N THR A 106 -0.29 7.06 -0.61
CA THR A 106 -1.23 5.93 -0.65
C THR A 106 -1.10 5.11 -1.94
N CYS A 107 -1.00 5.75 -3.11
CA CYS A 107 -0.81 5.05 -4.38
C CYS A 107 0.58 4.42 -4.57
N ARG A 108 1.60 4.91 -3.85
CA ARG A 108 2.95 4.30 -3.82
C ARG A 108 3.02 3.10 -2.87
N ALA A 109 2.34 3.21 -1.73
CA ALA A 109 2.30 2.19 -0.70
C ALA A 109 1.45 0.98 -1.13
N PHE A 110 0.37 1.19 -1.90
CA PHE A 110 -0.52 0.11 -2.33
C PHE A 110 0.24 -1.08 -2.98
N PRO A 111 -0.07 -2.34 -2.61
CA PRO A 111 -1.16 -2.80 -1.73
C PRO A 111 -0.79 -2.87 -0.24
N PHE A 112 0.34 -2.31 0.14
CA PHE A 112 0.91 -2.44 1.47
C PHE A 112 0.57 -1.27 2.40
N PHE A 113 0.57 -1.57 3.69
CA PHE A 113 0.55 -0.61 4.77
C PHE A 113 1.61 -0.99 5.82
N PRO A 114 2.08 -0.04 6.62
CA PRO A 114 3.05 -0.31 7.68
C PRO A 114 2.39 -1.12 8.81
N TYR A 115 2.97 -2.27 9.14
CA TYR A 115 2.50 -3.11 10.24
C TYR A 115 3.28 -2.81 11.52
N LEU A 116 2.55 -2.56 12.61
CA LEU A 116 3.12 -2.30 13.93
C LEU A 116 2.71 -3.38 14.94
N ASP A 117 3.66 -3.85 15.74
CA ASP A 117 3.41 -4.79 16.83
C ASP A 117 2.66 -4.12 18.01
N SER A 118 2.32 -4.92 19.03
CA SER A 118 1.63 -4.46 20.25
C SER A 118 2.42 -3.42 21.06
N LYS A 119 3.73 -3.30 20.81
CA LYS A 119 4.63 -2.33 21.43
C LYS A 119 4.84 -1.07 20.57
N GLY A 120 4.24 -1.02 19.38
CA GLY A 120 4.38 0.09 18.44
C GLY A 120 5.71 0.09 17.66
N ASN A 121 6.39 -1.06 17.57
CA ASN A 121 7.53 -1.25 16.69
C ASN A 121 7.04 -1.47 15.26
N PHE A 122 7.64 -0.77 14.32
CA PHE A 122 7.36 -0.93 12.90
C PHE A 122 8.13 -2.12 12.35
N LEU A 123 7.45 -3.25 12.15
CA LEU A 123 8.12 -4.53 11.84
C LEU A 123 8.31 -4.76 10.34
N GLY A 124 7.45 -4.21 9.50
CA GLY A 124 7.45 -4.53 8.08
C GLY A 124 6.21 -4.03 7.34
N LEU A 125 6.06 -4.49 6.10
CA LEU A 125 4.92 -4.20 5.25
C LEU A 125 3.94 -5.38 5.28
N MET A 126 2.66 -5.10 5.48
CA MET A 126 1.57 -6.06 5.34
C MET A 126 0.62 -5.57 4.24
N TYR A 127 0.01 -6.48 3.50
CA TYR A 127 -0.98 -6.13 2.48
C TYR A 127 -2.40 -6.06 3.05
N PHE A 128 -3.22 -5.21 2.45
CA PHE A 128 -4.66 -5.14 2.69
C PHE A 128 -5.37 -6.42 2.20
N GLN A 129 -6.02 -7.16 3.10
CA GLN A 129 -6.56 -8.51 2.82
C GLN A 129 -7.73 -8.49 1.84
N GLU A 130 -8.50 -7.41 1.82
CA GLU A 130 -9.63 -7.19 0.93
C GLU A 130 -9.23 -7.22 -0.55
N TYR A 131 -7.95 -6.96 -0.86
CA TYR A 131 -7.46 -6.99 -2.24
C TYR A 131 -6.81 -8.30 -2.66
N ARG A 132 -6.79 -9.34 -1.80
CA ARG A 132 -6.08 -10.59 -2.08
C ARG A 132 -6.51 -11.25 -3.39
N GLU A 133 -7.81 -11.23 -3.69
CA GLU A 133 -8.38 -11.84 -4.90
C GLU A 133 -8.17 -10.98 -6.16
N TYR A 134 -7.73 -9.73 -6.01
CA TYR A 134 -7.72 -8.72 -7.07
C TYR A 134 -6.30 -8.26 -7.43
N CYS A 135 -5.41 -8.11 -6.44
CA CYS A 135 -4.07 -7.59 -6.64
C CYS A 135 -3.06 -8.72 -6.87
N TRP A 136 -2.51 -8.78 -8.08
CA TRP A 136 -1.52 -9.79 -8.48
C TRP A 136 -0.29 -9.85 -7.55
N ILE A 137 0.16 -8.71 -7.03
CA ILE A 137 1.31 -8.63 -6.11
C ILE A 137 1.11 -9.45 -4.85
N ILE A 138 -0.12 -9.54 -4.33
CA ILE A 138 -0.39 -10.27 -3.09
C ILE A 138 -0.14 -11.77 -3.27
N SER A 139 -0.29 -12.29 -4.48
CA SER A 139 0.03 -13.69 -4.82
C SER A 139 1.47 -13.91 -5.30
N ASN A 140 2.26 -12.84 -5.45
CA ASN A 140 3.60 -12.85 -6.05
C ASN A 140 4.57 -11.97 -5.25
N LEU A 141 4.58 -12.15 -3.92
CA LEU A 141 5.32 -11.26 -3.00
C LEU A 141 6.84 -11.27 -3.22
N SER A 142 7.40 -12.31 -3.84
CA SER A 142 8.84 -12.41 -4.16
C SER A 142 9.32 -11.32 -5.12
N VAL A 143 8.44 -10.70 -5.90
CA VAL A 143 8.80 -9.64 -6.85
C VAL A 143 8.95 -8.26 -6.20
N VAL A 144 8.60 -8.13 -4.90
CA VAL A 144 8.70 -6.88 -4.15
C VAL A 144 10.17 -6.60 -3.83
N THR A 145 10.70 -5.51 -4.39
CA THR A 145 12.15 -5.26 -4.35
C THR A 145 12.64 -4.83 -2.97
N PRO A 146 13.88 -5.19 -2.58
CA PRO A 146 14.51 -4.69 -1.36
C PRO A 146 14.59 -3.15 -1.32
N THR A 147 14.85 -2.52 -2.47
CA THR A 147 14.89 -1.05 -2.60
C THR A 147 13.55 -0.42 -2.22
N TYR A 148 12.43 -0.94 -2.75
CA TYR A 148 11.11 -0.47 -2.37
C TYR A 148 10.85 -0.60 -0.87
N LYS A 149 11.20 -1.75 -0.28
CA LYS A 149 11.01 -2.00 1.17
C LYS A 149 11.81 -1.02 2.03
N ALA A 150 13.06 -0.73 1.65
CA ALA A 150 13.90 0.24 2.34
C ALA A 150 13.36 1.68 2.22
N GLU A 151 12.93 2.09 1.03
CA GLU A 151 12.32 3.40 0.81
C GLU A 151 10.99 3.55 1.57
N PHE A 152 10.15 2.50 1.56
CA PHE A 152 8.92 2.43 2.33
C PHE A 152 9.20 2.60 3.83
N GLN A 153 10.19 1.87 4.37
CA GLN A 153 10.59 1.99 5.77
C GLN A 153 11.00 3.43 6.11
N GLN A 154 11.86 4.02 5.28
CA GLN A 154 12.37 5.37 5.50
C GLN A 154 11.25 6.40 5.45
N ALA A 155 10.38 6.32 4.45
CA ALA A 155 9.28 7.26 4.27
C ALA A 155 8.26 7.18 5.42
N PHE A 156 7.88 5.98 5.85
CA PHE A 156 6.94 5.83 6.96
C PHE A 156 7.57 6.18 8.31
N ASN A 157 8.86 5.95 8.54
CA ASN A 157 9.53 6.46 9.74
C ASN A 157 9.53 8.00 9.80
N LEU A 158 9.79 8.67 8.67
CA LEU A 158 9.68 10.13 8.58
C LEU A 158 8.24 10.58 8.81
N LEU A 159 7.27 9.90 8.20
CA LEU A 159 5.84 10.17 8.38
C LEU A 159 5.41 10.01 9.84
N PHE A 160 5.82 8.95 10.53
CA PHE A 160 5.46 8.71 11.92
C PHE A 160 6.09 9.69 12.89
N ASN A 161 7.28 10.21 12.57
CA ASN A 161 7.89 11.27 13.35
C ASN A 161 7.18 12.61 13.14
N GLN A 162 6.67 12.86 11.94
CA GLN A 162 6.00 14.11 11.58
C GLN A 162 4.51 14.14 11.97
N TYR A 163 3.82 13.01 11.83
CA TYR A 163 2.40 12.78 12.09
C TYR A 163 2.25 11.56 13.01
N PRO A 164 2.47 11.71 14.33
CA PRO A 164 2.32 10.62 15.29
C PRO A 164 0.91 9.99 15.28
N GLU A 165 -0.12 10.76 14.96
CA GLU A 165 -1.49 10.30 14.78
C GLU A 165 -1.61 9.27 13.65
N SER A 166 -0.84 9.42 12.57
CA SER A 166 -0.79 8.41 11.51
C SER A 166 -0.18 7.11 12.02
N LYS A 167 0.88 7.19 12.84
CA LYS A 167 1.46 6.01 13.48
C LYS A 167 0.42 5.31 14.38
N GLU A 168 -0.34 6.08 15.15
CA GLU A 168 -1.40 5.56 16.00
C GLU A 168 -2.49 4.85 15.18
N SER A 169 -2.96 5.46 14.09
CA SER A 169 -3.96 4.85 13.19
C SER A 169 -3.48 3.51 12.63
N TYR A 170 -2.23 3.41 12.17
CA TYR A 170 -1.68 2.14 11.69
C TYR A 170 -1.47 1.12 12.80
N ALA A 171 -1.13 1.55 14.03
CA ALA A 171 -1.02 0.65 15.17
C ALA A 171 -2.40 0.09 15.58
N GLN A 172 -3.44 0.93 15.54
CA GLN A 172 -4.82 0.52 15.78
C GLN A 172 -5.29 -0.46 14.69
N PHE A 173 -5.00 -0.19 13.42
CA PHE A 173 -5.34 -1.09 12.32
C PHE A 173 -4.60 -2.43 12.43
N SER A 174 -3.29 -2.41 12.74
CA SER A 174 -2.51 -3.63 13.00
C SER A 174 -3.07 -4.43 14.18
N SER A 175 -3.52 -3.75 15.25
CA SER A 175 -4.17 -4.41 16.39
C SER A 175 -5.53 -5.01 16.04
N TYR A 176 -6.32 -4.36 15.19
CA TYR A 176 -7.57 -4.91 14.69
C TYR A 176 -7.31 -6.18 13.89
N LEU A 177 -6.35 -6.14 12.95
CA LEU A 177 -5.99 -7.29 12.12
C LEU A 177 -5.46 -8.47 12.95
N ARG A 178 -4.66 -8.22 14.00
CA ARG A 178 -4.26 -9.29 14.94
C ARG A 178 -5.46 -9.98 15.56
N LYS A 179 -6.47 -9.23 16.01
CA LYS A 179 -7.69 -9.81 16.61
C LYS A 179 -8.47 -10.64 15.60
N GLU A 180 -8.67 -10.12 14.39
CA GLU A 180 -9.34 -10.87 13.31
C GLU A 180 -8.60 -12.16 12.96
N LYS A 181 -7.26 -12.10 12.90
CA LYS A 181 -6.41 -13.25 12.59
C LYS A 181 -6.35 -14.28 13.71
N ALA A 182 -6.37 -13.84 14.98
CA ALA A 182 -6.49 -14.74 16.12
C ALA A 182 -7.85 -15.47 16.14
N ILE A 183 -8.95 -14.80 15.74
CA ILE A 183 -10.27 -15.42 15.65
C ILE A 183 -10.32 -16.49 14.55
N SER A 184 -9.63 -16.26 13.43
CA SER A 184 -9.58 -17.18 12.29
C SER A 184 -8.52 -18.27 12.41
N ASP A 185 -7.67 -18.24 13.46
CA ASP A 185 -6.48 -19.10 13.61
C ASP A 185 -5.49 -18.99 12.43
N ASP A 186 -5.47 -17.83 11.79
CA ASP A 186 -4.62 -17.52 10.65
C ASP A 186 -3.36 -16.76 11.09
N LYS A 187 -2.28 -16.94 10.32
CA LYS A 187 -1.04 -16.19 10.52
C LYS A 187 -1.07 -14.87 9.75
N ILE A 188 -0.30 -13.89 10.24
CA ILE A 188 -0.05 -12.64 9.54
C ILE A 188 1.18 -12.83 8.66
N ILE A 189 1.04 -12.60 7.36
CA ILE A 189 2.16 -12.57 6.42
C ILE A 189 2.77 -11.16 6.46
N LEU A 190 4.06 -11.08 6.75
CA LEU A 190 4.81 -9.84 6.87
C LEU A 190 6.05 -9.90 5.98
N LEU A 191 6.26 -8.87 5.17
CA LEU A 191 7.55 -8.63 4.54
C LEU A 191 8.36 -7.74 5.47
N ASP A 192 9.52 -8.19 5.94
CA ASP A 192 10.39 -7.36 6.77
C ASP A 192 11.34 -6.51 5.92
N PHE A 193 12.19 -5.72 6.59
CA PHE A 193 13.15 -4.84 5.94
C PHE A 193 14.52 -5.48 5.69
N ASP A 194 14.72 -6.70 6.16
CA ASP A 194 15.94 -7.52 5.99
C ASP A 194 15.76 -8.54 4.85
N ASP A 195 14.79 -8.29 3.98
CA ASP A 195 14.42 -9.09 2.81
C ASP A 195 13.83 -10.48 3.11
N ASN A 196 13.34 -10.69 4.33
CA ASN A 196 12.65 -11.93 4.70
C ASN A 196 11.13 -11.79 4.55
N VAL A 197 10.48 -12.94 4.36
CA VAL A 197 9.04 -13.09 4.57
C VAL A 197 8.80 -13.91 5.83
N LEU A 198 7.92 -13.39 6.69
CA LEU A 198 7.65 -13.92 8.01
C LEU A 198 6.18 -14.28 8.13
N LEU A 199 5.91 -15.38 8.82
CA LEU A 199 4.60 -15.65 9.40
C LEU A 199 4.64 -15.25 10.87
N LEU A 200 3.75 -14.35 11.24
CA LEU A 200 3.62 -13.82 12.59
C LEU A 200 2.38 -14.43 13.25
N ASP A 201 2.58 -14.98 14.43
CA ASP A 201 1.50 -15.44 15.29
C ASP A 201 0.74 -14.23 15.89
N PRO A 202 -0.57 -14.10 15.67
CA PRO A 202 -1.31 -12.89 16.05
C PRO A 202 -1.45 -12.69 17.57
N ASP A 203 -1.37 -13.77 18.36
CA ASP A 203 -1.52 -13.72 19.81
C ASP A 203 -0.20 -13.46 20.53
N SER A 204 0.86 -14.17 20.12
CA SER A 204 2.18 -14.11 20.77
C SER A 204 3.14 -13.11 20.12
N GLU A 205 2.85 -12.68 18.88
CA GLU A 205 3.75 -11.88 18.04
C GLU A 205 5.13 -12.52 17.82
N ILE A 206 5.21 -13.84 17.98
CA ILE A 206 6.39 -14.62 17.59
C ILE A 206 6.33 -14.81 16.07
N SER A 207 7.41 -14.43 15.40
CA SER A 207 7.56 -14.62 13.95
C SER A 207 8.46 -15.80 13.64
N TYR A 208 8.20 -16.42 12.49
CA TYR A 208 9.07 -17.42 11.89
C TYR A 208 9.22 -17.13 10.41
N GLN A 209 10.46 -17.26 9.93
CA GLN A 209 10.78 -17.06 8.53
C GLN A 209 10.26 -18.21 7.69
N VAL A 210 9.71 -17.87 6.54
CA VAL A 210 9.28 -18.80 5.49
C VAL A 210 9.89 -18.38 4.15
N THR A 211 9.64 -19.18 3.13
CA THR A 211 9.97 -18.89 1.74
C THR A 211 8.74 -18.35 1.01
N TYR A 212 8.94 -17.60 -0.07
CA TYR A 212 7.82 -17.03 -0.83
C TYR A 212 6.97 -18.13 -1.50
N GLU A 213 7.58 -19.26 -1.83
CA GLU A 213 6.95 -20.41 -2.46
C GLU A 213 5.89 -21.06 -1.56
N GLU A 214 6.10 -21.00 -0.24
CA GLU A 214 5.19 -21.54 0.79
C GLU A 214 3.93 -20.68 0.97
N LEU A 215 3.91 -19.45 0.46
CA LEU A 215 2.77 -18.54 0.63
C LEU A 215 1.62 -18.90 -0.32
N GLU A 216 0.41 -18.70 0.18
CA GLU A 216 -0.80 -18.88 -0.62
C GLU A 216 -0.91 -17.86 -1.74
N SER A 217 -1.56 -18.28 -2.83
CA SER A 217 -1.95 -17.43 -3.95
C SER A 217 -3.47 -17.41 -4.04
N PHE A 218 -4.02 -16.31 -4.51
CA PHE A 218 -5.45 -16.02 -4.41
C PHE A 218 -6.09 -15.78 -5.78
N GLY A 219 -7.41 -15.93 -5.84
CA GLY A 219 -8.23 -15.62 -7.00
C GLY A 219 -7.73 -16.24 -8.31
N PRO A 220 -7.76 -15.49 -9.43
CA PRO A 220 -7.30 -15.99 -10.73
C PRO A 220 -5.79 -16.27 -10.76
N PHE A 221 -5.02 -15.74 -9.81
CA PHE A 221 -3.57 -15.86 -9.76
C PHE A 221 -3.09 -17.19 -9.16
N SER A 222 -3.96 -17.89 -8.44
CA SER A 222 -3.69 -19.24 -7.93
C SER A 222 -3.46 -20.26 -9.05
N ILE A 223 -4.12 -20.07 -10.19
CA ILE A 223 -3.98 -20.92 -11.38
C ILE A 223 -2.68 -20.60 -12.13
N THR A 224 -2.22 -19.35 -12.07
CA THR A 224 -1.01 -18.90 -12.78
C THR A 224 0.27 -19.19 -12.01
N LYS A 225 0.21 -19.47 -10.70
CA LYS A 225 1.41 -19.80 -9.89
C LYS A 225 2.15 -21.05 -10.40
N ASP A 226 1.42 -21.99 -11.02
CA ASP A 226 2.00 -23.18 -11.65
C ASP A 226 2.55 -22.92 -13.07
N LEU A 227 2.31 -21.72 -13.60
CA LEU A 227 2.70 -21.28 -14.95
C LEU A 227 3.80 -20.22 -14.82
N ASN A 228 5.05 -20.63 -14.60
CA ASN A 228 6.18 -19.69 -14.58
C ASN A 228 6.29 -18.97 -15.94
N PHE A 229 6.11 -17.65 -15.94
CA PHE A 229 6.37 -16.83 -17.12
C PHE A 229 7.81 -16.28 -17.10
N PRO A 230 8.53 -16.25 -18.24
CA PRO A 230 9.95 -15.86 -18.28
C PRO A 230 10.26 -14.44 -17.77
N ASP A 231 9.25 -13.57 -17.69
CA ASP A 231 9.35 -12.20 -17.17
C ASP A 231 9.24 -12.11 -15.64
N GLU A 232 8.98 -13.23 -14.96
CA GLU A 232 8.72 -13.29 -13.51
C GLU A 232 9.91 -13.81 -12.67
N ASP A 233 11.00 -14.23 -13.33
CA ASP A 233 12.22 -14.67 -12.64
C ASP A 233 12.96 -13.46 -12.02
N PRO A 234 13.29 -13.50 -10.71
CA PRO A 234 14.19 -12.52 -10.10
C PRO A 234 15.57 -12.60 -10.78
N ILE A 235 16.07 -11.47 -11.28
CA ILE A 235 17.46 -11.33 -11.77
C ILE A 235 18.42 -11.31 -10.58
#